data_AF-A0A377LTY1-F1
#
_entry.id   AF-A0A377LTY1-F1
#
_cell.length_a   1.000
_cell.length_b   1.000
_cell.length_c   1.000
_cell.angle_alpha   90.00
_cell.angle_beta   90.00
_cell.angle_gamma   90.00
#
_symmetry.space_group_name_H-M   'P 1'
#
loop_
_entity.id
_entity.type
_entity.pdbx_description
1 polymer ?
#
loop_
_entity_poly.entity_id
_entity_poly.type
_entity_poly.pdbx_seq_one_letter_code
_entity_poly.pdbx_strand_id
1 'polypeptide(L)' 'MPELLTEFVDSIVEFANGKQTCNEKNDFRELAIFKSGVTL' A
#
# COMPACT_ATOMS: atom_id res chain seq x y z
N MET A 1 6.91 14.84 -15.08
CA MET A 1 6.06 13.63 -15.23
C MET A 1 6.89 12.34 -15.35
N PRO A 2 7.90 12.21 -16.23
CA PRO A 2 8.71 10.97 -16.29
C PRO A 2 9.58 10.73 -15.04
N GLU A 3 10.12 11.77 -14.42
CA GLU A 3 10.91 11.66 -13.17
C GLU A 3 10.08 11.09 -12.01
N LEU A 4 8.84 11.57 -11.87
CA LEU A 4 7.88 11.07 -10.88
C LEU A 4 7.57 9.58 -11.07
N LEU A 5 7.52 9.10 -12.32
CA LEU A 5 7.30 7.68 -12.61
C LEU A 5 8.48 6.84 -12.12
N THR A 6 9.71 7.29 -12.36
CA THR A 6 10.92 6.60 -11.88
C THR A 6 10.96 6.55 -10.35
N GLU A 7 10.75 7.69 -9.68
CA GLU A 7 10.73 7.76 -8.21
C GLU A 7 9.62 6.90 -7.59
N PHE A 8 8.47 6.81 -8.26
CA PHE A 8 7.37 5.95 -7.84
C PHE A 8 7.74 4.47 -7.92
N VAL A 9 8.36 4.05 -9.03
CA VAL A 9 8.80 2.66 -9.20
C VAL A 9 9.90 2.31 -8.19
N ASP A 10 10.88 3.19 -8.00
CA ASP A 10 11.95 3.00 -7.00
C ASP A 10 11.36 2.87 -5.59
N SER A 11 10.37 3.71 -5.25
CA SER A 11 9.67 3.62 -3.97
C SER A 11 8.97 2.27 -3.77
N ILE A 12 8.33 1.71 -4.81
CA ILE A 12 7.72 0.37 -4.75
C ILE A 12 8.78 -0.69 -4.46
N VAL A 13 9.93 -0.63 -5.14
CA VAL A 13 11.03 -1.58 -4.95
C VAL A 13 11.58 -1.51 -3.52
N GLU A 14 11.70 -0.31 -2.94
CA GLU A 14 12.11 -0.16 -1.54
C GLU A 14 11.13 -0.84 -0.56
N PHE A 15 9.82 -0.69 -0.76
CA PHE A 15 8.82 -1.38 0.06
C PHE A 15 8.88 -2.89 -0.12
N ALA A 16 9.05 -3.38 -1.35
CA ALA A 16 9.23 -4.80 -1.64
C ALA A 16 10.49 -5.40 -0.97
N ASN A 17 11.56 -4.60 -0.83
CA ASN A 17 12.79 -4.98 -0.13
C ASN A 17 12.68 -4.92 1.40
N GLY A 18 11.50 -4.60 1.96
CA GLY A 18 11.25 -4.64 3.40
C GLY A 18 11.28 -3.28 4.10
N LYS A 19 11.26 -2.17 3.35
CA LYS A 19 10.99 -0.85 3.96
C LYS A 19 9.58 -0.87 4.55
N GLN A 20 9.47 -0.60 5.84
CA GLN A 20 8.16 -0.54 6.50
C GLN A 20 7.34 0.65 5.99
N THR A 21 6.12 0.35 5.56
CA THR A 21 5.10 1.32 5.19
C THR A 21 4.54 2.03 6.43
N CYS A 22 3.89 3.18 6.23
CA CYS A 22 3.22 3.87 7.33
C CYS A 22 2.10 3.02 7.96
N ASN A 23 1.45 2.16 7.18
CA ASN A 23 0.41 1.27 7.69
C ASN A 23 0.99 0.27 8.70
N GLU A 24 2.14 -0.34 8.36
CA GLU A 24 2.82 -1.29 9.26
C GLU A 24 3.38 -0.60 10.52
N LYS A 25 3.92 0.61 10.38
CA LYS A 25 4.43 1.39 11.52
C LYS A 25 3.33 1.79 12.51
N ASN A 26 2.13 2.04 12.00
CA ASN A 26 0.98 2.45 12.82
C ASN A 26 0.11 1.24 13.23
N ASP A 27 0.56 0.02 12.99
CA ASP A 27 -0.18 -1.23 13.23
C ASP A 27 -1.59 -1.24 12.60
N PHE A 28 -1.75 -0.55 11.46
CA PHE A 28 -3.02 -0.46 10.75
C PHE A 28 -3.25 -1.73 9.92
N ARG A 29 -4.22 -2.54 10.34
CA ARG A 29 -4.52 -3.87 9.76
C ARG A 29 -6.00 -4.09 9.47
N GLU A 30 -6.69 -3.04 9.03
CA GLU A 30 -8.10 -3.17 8.65
C GLU A 30 -8.23 -3.85 7.28
N LEU A 31 -8.99 -4.95 7.24
CA LEU A 31 -9.36 -5.64 6.02
C LEU A 31 -10.84 -5.37 5.74
N ALA A 32 -11.13 -4.62 4.69
CA ALA A 32 -12.48 -4.42 4.21
C ALA A 32 -12.80 -5.48 3.14
N ILE A 33 -13.81 -6.31 3.40
CA ILE A 33 -14.32 -7.27 2.42
C ILE A 33 -15.44 -6.59 1.64
N PHE A 34 -15.16 -6.20 0.40
CA PHE A 34 -16.18 -5.72 -0.52
C PHE A 34 -16.92 -6.90 -1.13
N LYS A 35 -18.10 -7.23 -0.59
CA LYS A 35 -19.01 -8.22 -1.16
C LYS A 35 -20.25 -7.51 -1.71
N SER A 36 -20.53 -7.68 -3.00
CA SER A 36 -21.82 -7.25 -3.57
C SER A 36 -22.94 -8.11 -2.99
N GLY A 37 -23.83 -7.49 -2.19
CA GLY A 37 -25.16 -8.04 -1.92
C GLY A 37 -25.47 -8.57 -0.51
N VAL A 38 -24.65 -8.29 0.52
CA VAL A 38 -25.15 -8.41 1.91
C VAL A 38 -24.55 -7.28 2.74
N THR A 39 -25.35 -6.23 2.94
CA THR A 39 -25.18 -5.26 4.01
C THR A 39 -25.45 -5.96 5.33
N LEU A 40 -24.61 -5.70 6.35
CA LEU A 40 -24.88 -6.08 7.75
C LEU A 40 -26.21 -5.51 8.23
#